data_AF-A0A1G3QSB3-F1
#
_entry.id   AF-A0A1G3QSB3-F1
#
_cell.length_a   1.000
_cell.length_b   1.000
_cell.length_c   1.000
_cell.angle_alpha   90.00
_cell.angle_beta   90.00
_cell.angle_gamma   90.00
#
_symmetry.space_group_name_H-M   'P 1'
#
loop_
_entity.id
_entity.type
_entity.pdbx_description
1 polymer ?
#
loop_
_entity_poly.entity_id
_entity_poly.type
_entity_poly.pdbx_seq_one_letter_code
_entity_poly.pdbx_strand_id
1 'polypeptide(L)' 'MNFIDFIIHVSKNPEVSKNFIDELKNTNTIDDLKSLLQKYDIQVQEDDINKIFENKSDIIKMQDYVVQPLY' A
#
# COMPACT_ATOMS: atom_id res chain seq x y z
N MET A 1 10.70 1.87 -7.14
CA MET A 1 9.88 3.10 -7.04
C MET A 1 10.03 3.69 -5.64
N ASN A 2 9.70 4.96 -5.42
CA ASN A 2 9.72 5.60 -4.10
C ASN A 2 8.35 5.53 -3.43
N PHE A 3 8.26 5.79 -2.12
CA PHE A 3 7.01 5.74 -1.35
C PHE A 3 5.80 6.43 -2.02
N ILE A 4 5.97 7.67 -2.49
CA ILE A 4 4.88 8.43 -3.14
C ILE A 4 4.38 7.75 -4.42
N ASP A 5 5.32 7.21 -5.21
CA ASP A 5 5.02 6.53 -6.46
C ASP A 5 4.21 5.25 -6.17
N PHE A 6 4.56 4.54 -5.10
CA PHE A 6 3.81 3.40 -4.59
C PHE A 6 2.37 3.77 -4.25
N ILE A 7 2.16 4.84 -3.46
CA ILE A 7 0.80 5.31 -3.11
C ILE A 7 0.00 5.59 -4.39
N ILE A 8 0.59 6.29 -5.37
CA ILE A 8 -0.09 6.58 -6.64
C ILE A 8 -0.41 5.30 -7.41
N HIS A 9 0.51 4.35 -7.50
CA HIS A 9 0.31 3.10 -8.23
C HIS A 9 -0.80 2.24 -7.63
N VAL A 10 -0.81 2.13 -6.31
CA VAL A 10 -1.84 1.42 -5.55
C VAL A 10 -3.17 2.16 -5.75
N SER A 11 -3.23 3.47 -5.52
CA SER A 11 -4.47 4.27 -5.68
C SER A 11 -5.03 4.31 -7.11
N LYS A 12 -4.20 4.22 -8.15
CA LYS A 12 -4.66 4.21 -9.55
C LYS A 12 -5.43 2.93 -9.92
N ASN A 13 -5.19 1.83 -9.22
CA ASN A 13 -5.81 0.54 -9.51
C ASN A 13 -6.75 0.16 -8.35
N PRO A 14 -8.02 0.56 -8.37
CA PRO A 14 -8.92 0.38 -7.23
C PRO A 14 -9.11 -1.09 -6.82
N GLU A 15 -9.10 -2.04 -7.76
CA GLU A 15 -9.13 -3.48 -7.46
C GLU A 15 -7.86 -3.98 -6.79
N VAL A 16 -6.69 -3.63 -7.34
CA VAL A 16 -5.39 -4.01 -6.77
C VAL A 16 -5.20 -3.37 -5.41
N SER A 17 -5.54 -2.08 -5.28
CA SER A 17 -5.62 -1.35 -4.02
C SER A 17 -6.41 -2.10 -2.97
N LYS A 18 -7.62 -2.54 -3.30
CA LYS A 18 -8.51 -3.13 -2.29
C LYS A 18 -7.96 -4.45 -1.76
N ASN A 19 -7.49 -5.33 -2.63
CA ASN A 19 -6.90 -6.59 -2.20
C ASN A 19 -5.55 -6.36 -1.49
N PHE A 20 -4.71 -5.47 -2.00
CA PHE A 20 -3.43 -5.13 -1.38
C PHE A 20 -3.63 -4.55 0.03
N ILE A 21 -4.54 -3.59 0.18
CA ILE A 21 -4.85 -2.91 1.46
C ILE A 21 -5.47 -3.89 2.46
N ASP A 22 -6.32 -4.82 2.01
CA ASP A 22 -6.90 -5.84 2.89
C ASP A 22 -5.84 -6.79 3.43
N GLU A 23 -4.91 -7.23 2.57
CA GLU A 23 -3.75 -8.01 3.03
C GLU A 23 -2.79 -7.18 3.88
N LEU A 24 -2.57 -5.90 3.54
CA LEU A 24 -1.73 -4.95 4.29
C LEU A 24 -2.21 -4.78 5.75
N LYS A 25 -3.52 -4.88 6.00
CA LYS A 25 -4.10 -4.88 7.36
C LYS A 25 -3.70 -6.12 8.15
N ASN A 26 -3.59 -7.26 7.48
CA ASN A 26 -3.21 -8.54 8.08
C ASN A 26 -1.69 -8.68 8.24
N THR A 27 -0.92 -7.85 7.53
CA THR A 27 0.54 -7.77 7.63
C THR A 27 0.99 -7.22 8.98
N ASN A 28 1.66 -8.05 9.76
CA ASN A 28 2.16 -7.70 11.11
C ASN A 28 3.69 -7.51 11.17
N THR A 29 4.41 -7.83 10.11
CA THR A 29 5.87 -7.69 10.04
C THR A 29 6.29 -7.06 8.70
N ILE A 30 7.48 -6.48 8.67
CA ILE A 30 8.08 -5.94 7.44
C ILE A 30 8.34 -7.04 6.41
N ASP A 31 8.62 -8.27 6.86
CA ASP A 31 8.86 -9.42 5.98
C ASP A 31 7.59 -9.85 5.21
N ASP A 32 6.46 -9.81 5.92
CA ASP A 32 5.13 -10.07 5.35
C ASP A 32 4.76 -8.96 4.34
N LEU A 33 5.13 -7.71 4.64
CA LEU A 33 4.98 -6.58 3.71
C LEU A 33 5.86 -6.76 2.47
N LYS A 34 7.11 -7.18 2.63
CA LYS A 34 8.02 -7.48 1.51
C LYS A 34 7.44 -8.56 0.60
N SER A 35 6.92 -9.64 1.18
CA SER A 35 6.25 -10.71 0.44
C SER A 35 5.02 -10.21 -0.31
N LEU A 36 4.22 -9.36 0.34
CA LEU A 36 3.06 -8.73 -0.28
C LEU A 36 3.46 -7.86 -1.47
N LEU A 37 4.45 -6.99 -1.30
CA LEU A 37 4.96 -6.14 -2.36
C LEU A 37 5.46 -6.98 -3.55
N GLN A 38 6.18 -8.07 -3.31
CA GLN A 38 6.60 -8.98 -4.37
C GLN A 38 5.42 -9.68 -5.07
N LYS A 39 4.39 -10.11 -4.32
CA LYS A 39 3.19 -10.76 -4.87
C LYS A 39 2.45 -9.87 -5.88
N TYR A 40 2.49 -8.55 -5.67
CA TYR A 40 1.88 -7.56 -6.56
C TYR A 40 2.86 -6.94 -7.56
N ASP A 41 4.08 -7.49 -7.68
CA ASP A 41 5.17 -6.98 -8.54
C ASP A 41 5.56 -5.52 -8.23
N ILE A 42 5.38 -5.09 -6.99
CA ILE A 42 5.66 -3.75 -6.51
C ILE A 42 7.09 -3.70 -5.97
N GLN A 43 7.96 -2.97 -6.66
CA GLN A 43 9.33 -2.76 -6.23
C GLN A 43 9.49 -1.40 -5.54
N VAL A 44 9.78 -1.43 -4.25
CA VAL A 44 10.06 -0.25 -3.40
C VAL A 44 11.42 -0.40 -2.72
N GLN A 45 12.06 0.72 -2.39
CA GLN A 45 13.33 0.68 -1.67
C GLN A 45 13.11 0.19 -0.23
N GLU A 46 14.09 -0.49 0.37
CA GLU A 46 13.96 -0.96 1.76
C GLU A 46 13.64 0.16 2.76
N ASP A 47 14.22 1.35 2.56
CA ASP A 47 13.95 2.54 3.36
C ASP A 47 12.47 2.97 3.26
N ASP A 48 11.86 2.81 2.09
CA ASP A 48 10.45 3.08 1.86
C ASP A 48 9.55 1.97 2.39
N ILE A 49 10.00 0.71 2.44
CA ILE A 49 9.22 -0.40 3.02
C ILE A 49 8.92 -0.14 4.50
N ASN A 50 9.91 0.34 5.25
CA ASN A 50 9.70 0.75 6.64
C ASN A 50 8.68 1.88 6.73
N LYS A 51 8.78 2.90 5.87
CA LYS A 51 7.80 3.99 5.82
C LYS A 51 6.40 3.48 5.49
N ILE A 52 6.25 2.54 4.55
CA ILE A 52 4.97 1.93 4.21
C ILE A 52 4.40 1.19 5.42
N PHE A 53 5.23 0.44 6.14
CA PHE A 53 4.81 -0.31 7.32
C PHE A 53 4.39 0.62 8.48
N GLU A 54 5.17 1.66 8.74
CA GLU A 54 4.86 2.67 9.77
C GLU A 54 3.61 3.48 9.42
N ASN A 55 3.44 3.84 8.14
CA ASN A 55 2.30 4.63 7.66
C ASN A 55 1.14 3.75 7.18
N LYS A 56 1.16 2.43 7.39
CA LYS A 56 0.16 1.51 6.82
C LYS A 56 -1.28 1.91 7.15
N SER A 57 -1.51 2.41 8.37
CA SER A 57 -2.83 2.91 8.80
C SER A 57 -3.29 4.12 8.01
N ASP A 58 -2.40 5.04 7.66
CA ASP A 58 -2.71 6.20 6.83
C ASP A 58 -2.93 5.80 5.37
N ILE A 59 -2.18 4.82 4.87
CA ILE A 59 -2.36 4.26 3.50
C ILE A 59 -3.74 3.59 3.38
N ILE A 60 -4.13 2.82 4.39
CA ILE A 60 -5.48 2.22 4.51
C ILE A 60 -6.56 3.31 4.49
N LYS A 61 -6.38 4.40 5.24
CA LYS A 61 -7.33 5.52 5.29
C LYS A 61 -7.39 6.30 3.99
N MET A 62 -6.24 6.49 3.31
CA MET A 62 -6.19 7.18 2.02
C MET A 62 -7.01 6.44 0.98
N GLN A 63 -7.00 5.10 0.96
CA GLN A 63 -7.84 4.33 0.05
C GLN A 63 -9.33 4.66 0.23
N ASP A 64 -9.79 4.79 1.47
CA ASP A 64 -11.18 5.17 1.77
C ASP A 64 -11.52 6.56 1.20
N TYR A 65 -10.56 7.48 1.24
CA TYR A 65 -10.68 8.83 0.67
C TYR A 65 -10.65 8.89 -0.86
N VAL A 66 -9.84 8.07 -1.55
CA VAL A 66 -9.80 8.07 -3.03
C VAL A 66 -11.07 7.42 -3.61
N VAL A 67 -11.77 6.59 -2.82
CA VAL A 67 -13.02 5.92 -3.23
C VAL A 67 -14.26 6.75 -2.89
N GLN A 68 -14.13 7.84 -2.13
CA GLN A 68 -15.20 8.83 -1.98
C GLN A 68 -15.12 9.83 -3.14
N PRO A 69 -15.93 9.71 -4.21
CA PRO A 69 -16.13 10.83 -5.11
C PRO A 69 -16.63 11.99 -4.25
N LEU A 70 -15.93 13.14 -4.34
CA LEU A 70 -16.44 14.43 -3.89
C LEU A 70 -17.89 14.58 -4.38
N TYR A 71 -18.84 14.44 -3.47
CA TYR A 71 -20.27 14.70 -3.68
C TYR A 71 -20.64 16.00 -2.96
#